data_AF-A0A486NNA0-F1
#
_entry.id   AF-A0A486NNA0-F1
#
_cell.length_a   1.000
_cell.length_b   1.000
_cell.length_c   1.000
_cell.angle_alpha   90.00
_cell.angle_beta   90.00
_cell.angle_gamma   90.00
#
_symmetry.space_group_name_H-M   'P 1'
#
loop_
_entity.id
_entity.type
_entity.pdbx_description
1 polymer ?
#
loop_
_entity_poly.entity_id
_entity_poly.type
_entity_poly.pdbx_seq_one_letter_code
_entity_poly.pdbx_strand_id
1 'polypeptide(L)'
;MLRNQLIAELTLTHYGEVPALYGCGFHPFFPFDERSKVQFQVSGYWPEGENHLPLNWQGNLPDYANFSVAQFGEDRWLNVGYSGWGGRAKVSNDVMNITILSQTPWLMLFRMQGESFLCLEPQSHPVNAHNMDGQPGLRVLGAGEKLNFSLKIIIEGA
;
A
#
# COMPACT_ATOMS: atom_id res chain seq x y z
N MET A 1 10.70 24.81 -13.92
CA MET A 1 10.02 24.32 -12.70
C MET A 1 10.53 22.93 -12.43
N LEU A 2 11.21 22.70 -11.31
CA LEU A 2 11.61 21.35 -10.90
C LEU A 2 10.33 20.55 -10.61
N ARG A 3 10.13 19.44 -11.31
CA ARG A 3 9.04 18.52 -11.01
C ARG A 3 9.47 17.71 -9.79
N ASN A 4 9.06 18.11 -8.60
CA ASN A 4 9.36 17.39 -7.34
C ASN A 4 8.49 16.12 -7.24
N GLN A 5 8.64 15.22 -8.21
CA GLN A 5 7.90 13.98 -8.28
C GLN A 5 8.77 12.83 -8.78
N LEU A 6 8.53 11.64 -8.25
CA LEU A 6 8.96 10.37 -8.80
C LEU A 6 7.76 9.66 -9.40
N ILE A 7 7.91 9.15 -10.63
CA ILE A 7 6.95 8.24 -11.24
C ILE A 7 7.69 6.93 -11.47
N ALA A 8 7.17 5.84 -10.91
CA ALA A 8 7.66 4.50 -11.12
C ALA A 8 6.59 3.70 -11.85
N GLU A 9 6.97 3.00 -12.91
CA GLU A 9 6.09 2.14 -13.71
C GLU A 9 6.71 0.75 -13.79
N LEU A 10 5.86 -0.26 -13.60
CA LEU A 10 6.20 -1.67 -13.69
C LEU A 10 5.36 -2.29 -14.80
N THR A 11 6.02 -2.85 -15.81
CA THR A 11 5.39 -3.66 -16.85
C THR A 11 5.89 -5.09 -16.73
N LEU A 12 4.99 -6.00 -16.44
CA LEU A 12 5.24 -7.44 -16.43
C LEU A 12 4.70 -8.05 -17.73
N THR A 13 5.47 -8.95 -18.35
CA THR A 13 5.04 -9.73 -19.53
C THR A 13 5.16 -11.22 -19.21
N HIS A 14 4.11 -11.99 -19.46
CA HIS A 14 4.15 -13.45 -19.31
C HIS A 14 4.73 -14.10 -20.58
N TYR A 15 5.78 -14.91 -20.44
CA TYR A 15 6.39 -15.66 -21.54
C TYR A 15 6.25 -17.18 -21.40
N GLY A 16 5.52 -17.64 -20.37
CA GLY A 16 5.24 -19.06 -20.19
C GLY A 16 4.23 -19.58 -21.22
N GLU A 17 4.20 -20.90 -21.37
CA GLU A 17 3.22 -21.59 -22.22
C GLU A 17 1.86 -21.71 -21.52
N VAL A 18 1.86 -21.83 -20.19
CA VAL A 18 0.66 -22.00 -19.37
C VAL A 18 0.28 -20.68 -18.71
N PRO A 19 -0.94 -20.16 -18.92
CA PRO A 19 -1.40 -18.94 -18.27
C PRO A 19 -1.26 -18.98 -16.75
N ALA A 20 -0.86 -17.87 -16.15
CA ALA A 20 -0.64 -17.76 -14.71
C ALA A 20 -1.23 -16.46 -14.14
N LEU A 21 -1.53 -16.47 -12.85
CA LEU A 21 -1.99 -15.29 -12.11
C LEU A 21 -0.80 -14.41 -11.73
N TYR A 22 -0.96 -13.11 -11.96
CA TYR A 22 0.04 -12.10 -11.63
C TYR A 22 -0.54 -10.98 -10.78
N GLY A 23 0.33 -10.47 -9.91
CA GLY A 23 0.18 -9.24 -9.16
C GLY A 23 1.38 -8.32 -9.37
N CYS A 24 1.22 -7.06 -9.01
CA CYS A 24 2.28 -6.04 -9.04
C CYS A 24 2.15 -5.14 -7.82
N GLY A 25 3.24 -4.50 -7.41
CA GLY A 25 3.22 -3.56 -6.31
C GLY A 25 4.55 -2.83 -6.16
N PHE A 26 4.57 -1.85 -5.27
CA PHE A 26 5.78 -1.13 -4.86
C PHE A 26 5.88 -1.12 -3.35
N HIS A 27 7.10 -1.18 -2.82
CA HIS A 27 7.36 -1.21 -1.38
C HIS A 27 8.25 -0.03 -0.94
N PRO A 28 7.78 1.22 -1.07
CA PRO A 28 8.56 2.39 -0.68
C PRO A 28 8.65 2.51 0.85
N PHE A 29 9.85 2.85 1.32
CA PHE A 29 10.14 3.16 2.72
C PHE A 29 10.21 4.67 2.87
N PHE A 30 9.50 5.21 3.86
CA PHE A 30 9.49 6.64 4.18
C PHE A 30 10.08 6.88 5.56
N PRO A 31 10.95 7.90 5.73
CA PRO A 31 11.32 8.37 7.06
C PRO A 31 10.08 8.74 7.86
N PHE A 32 9.96 8.22 9.07
CA PHE A 32 8.79 8.42 9.90
C PHE A 32 9.13 8.33 11.39
N ASP A 33 9.06 9.47 12.06
CA ASP A 33 9.32 9.63 13.49
C ASP A 33 8.12 10.31 14.18
N GLU A 34 8.22 10.61 15.49
CA GLU A 34 7.15 11.24 16.28
C GLU A 34 6.68 12.62 15.75
N ARG A 35 7.49 13.27 14.90
CA ARG A 35 7.12 14.54 14.25
C ARG A 35 6.37 14.32 12.95
N SER A 36 6.29 13.07 12.50
CA SER A 36 5.68 12.67 11.26
C SER A 36 4.22 12.26 11.47
N LYS A 37 3.41 12.46 10.43
CA LYS A 37 2.00 12.08 10.38
C LYS A 37 1.71 11.36 9.08
N VAL A 38 0.90 10.32 9.14
CA VAL A 38 0.37 9.62 7.97
C VAL A 38 -1.14 9.75 7.92
N GLN A 39 -1.68 9.84 6.70
CA GLN A 39 -3.12 9.91 6.43
C GLN A 39 -3.48 9.18 5.14
N PHE A 40 -4.54 8.38 5.19
CA PHE A 40 -5.18 7.78 4.01
C PHE A 40 -6.63 7.38 4.31
N GLN A 41 -7.46 7.26 3.27
CA GLN A 41 -8.86 6.84 3.38
C GLN A 41 -9.01 5.41 2.87
N VAL A 42 -9.69 4.57 3.65
CA VAL A 42 -9.91 3.13 3.39
C VAL A 42 -11.31 2.75 3.86
N SER A 43 -11.88 1.66 3.32
CA SER A 43 -13.18 1.14 3.75
C SER A 43 -13.09 0.02 4.78
N GLY A 44 -11.90 -0.54 4.96
CA GLY A 44 -11.66 -1.64 5.90
C GLY A 44 -10.28 -2.23 5.75
N TYR A 45 -10.02 -3.28 6.53
CA TYR A 45 -8.70 -3.90 6.65
C TYR A 45 -8.81 -5.41 6.90
N TRP A 46 -7.72 -6.12 6.66
CA TRP A 46 -7.50 -7.48 7.14
C TRP A 46 -6.56 -7.41 8.35
N PRO A 47 -7.02 -7.73 9.57
CA PRO A 47 -6.14 -7.82 10.72
C PRO A 47 -5.10 -8.92 10.52
N GLU A 48 -3.92 -8.71 11.09
CA GLU A 48 -2.88 -9.72 11.10
C GLU A 48 -3.21 -10.84 12.11
N GLY A 49 -3.05 -12.08 11.68
CA GLY A 49 -3.20 -13.29 12.49
C GLY A 49 -1.87 -14.03 12.68
N GLU A 50 -1.96 -15.31 13.00
CA GLU A 50 -0.79 -16.16 13.17
C GLU A 50 0.06 -16.23 11.89
N ASN A 51 1.38 -16.32 12.06
CA ASN A 51 2.35 -16.37 10.95
C ASN A 51 2.25 -15.19 9.97
N HIS A 52 1.78 -14.03 10.42
CA HIS A 52 1.62 -12.83 9.61
C HIS A 52 0.58 -12.97 8.47
N LEU A 53 -0.35 -13.92 8.59
CA LEU A 53 -1.43 -14.13 7.62
C LEU A 53 -2.66 -13.27 7.92
N PRO A 54 -3.43 -12.84 6.90
CA PRO A 54 -4.62 -12.05 7.13
C PRO A 54 -5.75 -12.89 7.74
N LEU A 55 -6.41 -12.33 8.75
CA LEU A 55 -7.72 -12.77 9.24
C LEU A 55 -8.84 -12.24 8.34
N ASN A 56 -10.10 -12.53 8.70
CA ASN A 56 -11.25 -12.03 7.96
C ASN A 56 -11.29 -10.50 7.88
N TRP A 57 -11.74 -10.01 6.72
CA TRP A 57 -11.90 -8.57 6.48
C TRP A 57 -12.86 -7.93 7.50
N GLN A 58 -12.52 -6.72 7.94
CA GLN A 58 -13.33 -5.92 8.85
C GLN A 58 -13.49 -4.49 8.33
N GLY A 59 -14.72 -3.98 8.35
CA GLY A 59 -15.02 -2.59 7.99
C GLY A 59 -14.85 -1.59 9.15
N ASN A 60 -14.87 -2.07 10.40
CA ASN A 60 -14.62 -1.22 11.56
C ASN A 60 -13.12 -1.22 11.88
N LEU A 61 -12.46 -0.08 11.70
CA LEU A 61 -11.03 0.05 11.97
C LEU A 61 -10.80 0.35 13.45
N PRO A 62 -9.93 -0.40 14.15
CA PRO A 62 -9.49 -0.02 15.49
C PRO A 62 -8.61 1.24 15.41
N ASP A 63 -8.55 2.00 16.50
CA ASP A 63 -7.84 3.29 16.55
C ASP A 63 -6.39 3.19 16.07
N TYR A 64 -5.67 2.13 16.47
CA TYR A 64 -4.27 1.90 16.09
C TYR A 64 -4.04 1.68 14.58
N ALA A 65 -5.08 1.36 13.81
CA ALA A 65 -5.04 1.12 12.37
C ALA A 65 -5.85 2.16 11.58
N ASN A 66 -6.47 3.13 12.26
CA ASN A 66 -7.34 4.12 11.61
C ASN A 66 -6.57 5.42 11.33
N PHE A 67 -6.03 5.55 10.12
CA PHE A 67 -5.32 6.74 9.65
C PHE A 67 -6.18 7.69 8.78
N SER A 68 -7.50 7.68 8.97
CA SER A 68 -8.41 8.60 8.26
C SER A 68 -8.13 10.07 8.57
N VAL A 69 -7.58 10.36 9.75
CA VAL A 69 -7.05 11.66 10.16
C VAL A 69 -5.53 11.58 10.30
N ALA A 70 -4.85 12.65 9.88
CA ALA A 70 -3.40 12.74 9.92
C ALA A 70 -2.86 12.62 11.35
N GLN A 71 -2.06 11.58 11.60
CA GLN A 71 -1.52 11.27 12.93
C GLN A 71 -0.22 10.48 12.84
N PHE A 72 0.55 10.50 13.92
CA PHE A 72 1.69 9.59 14.11
C PHE A 72 1.23 8.14 14.34
N GLY A 73 0.09 7.97 15.03
CA GLY A 73 -0.40 6.67 15.49
C GLY A 73 0.36 6.15 16.70
N GLU A 74 0.12 4.89 17.07
CA GLU A 74 0.86 4.20 18.12
C GLU A 74 2.24 3.75 17.61
N ASP A 75 3.30 3.85 18.43
CA ASP A 75 4.60 3.23 18.13
C ASP A 75 4.58 1.73 18.44
N ARG A 76 4.19 0.96 17.41
CA ARG A 76 3.98 -0.48 17.52
C ARG A 76 4.27 -1.17 16.19
N TRP A 77 4.34 -2.49 16.27
CA TRP A 77 4.24 -3.35 15.10
C TRP A 77 2.91 -3.14 14.39
N LEU A 78 2.98 -2.79 13.11
CA LEU A 78 1.86 -2.75 12.18
C LEU A 78 2.28 -3.51 10.92
N ASN A 79 1.51 -4.52 10.56
CA ASN A 79 1.60 -5.21 9.28
C ASN A 79 0.17 -5.40 8.78
N VAL A 80 -0.39 -4.34 8.18
CA VAL A 80 -1.83 -4.21 7.97
C VAL A 80 -2.16 -4.02 6.50
N GLY A 81 -3.00 -4.91 5.97
CA GLY A 81 -3.57 -4.77 4.63
C GLY A 81 -4.91 -4.04 4.67
N TYR A 82 -5.05 -3.02 3.82
CA TYR A 82 -6.27 -2.24 3.69
C TYR A 82 -6.94 -2.43 2.32
N SER A 83 -8.25 -2.23 2.28
CA SER A 83 -9.06 -2.21 1.06
C SER A 83 -9.88 -0.94 0.94
N GLY A 84 -10.40 -0.69 -0.26
CA GLY A 84 -11.19 0.52 -0.55
C GLY A 84 -10.34 1.79 -0.39
N TRP A 85 -9.01 1.64 -0.52
CA TRP A 85 -8.10 2.77 -0.52
C TRP A 85 -8.40 3.67 -1.72
N GLY A 86 -8.50 4.98 -1.49
CA GLY A 86 -8.77 5.94 -2.56
C GLY A 86 -7.59 6.17 -3.54
N GLY A 87 -6.55 5.34 -3.50
CA GLY A 87 -5.35 5.49 -4.30
C GLY A 87 -4.46 6.68 -3.90
N ARG A 88 -4.71 7.28 -2.72
CA ARG A 88 -3.95 8.42 -2.19
C ARG A 88 -3.58 8.22 -0.71
N ALA A 89 -2.31 8.35 -0.40
CA ALA A 89 -1.81 8.43 0.97
C ALA A 89 -0.88 9.64 1.13
N LYS A 90 -0.81 10.19 2.33
CA LYS A 90 0.05 11.33 2.66
C LYS A 90 0.91 10.99 3.85
N VAL A 91 2.21 11.28 3.75
CA VAL A 91 3.14 11.32 4.88
C VAL A 91 3.63 12.77 4.98
N SER A 92 3.69 13.34 6.17
CA SER A 92 4.10 14.74 6.36
C SER A 92 4.83 14.93 7.67
N ASN A 93 5.81 15.82 7.69
CA ASN A 93 6.43 16.37 8.90
C ASN A 93 6.52 17.90 8.77
N ASP A 94 7.35 18.53 9.60
CA ASP A 94 7.63 19.98 9.61
C ASP A 94 8.49 20.47 8.44
N VAL A 95 9.09 19.56 7.66
CA VAL A 95 9.96 19.88 6.52
C VAL A 95 9.24 19.69 5.19
N MET A 96 8.48 18.61 5.03
CA MET A 96 7.89 18.24 3.75
C MET A 96 6.57 17.48 3.86
N ASN A 97 5.81 17.57 2.77
CA ASN A 97 4.63 16.78 2.49
C ASN A 97 4.95 15.80 1.35
N ILE A 98 4.74 14.51 1.60
CA ILE A 98 4.91 13.42 0.63
C ILE A 98 3.52 12.88 0.31
N THR A 99 3.11 12.99 -0.95
CA THR A 99 1.87 12.38 -1.45
C THR A 99 2.19 11.18 -2.31
N ILE A 100 1.55 10.06 -2.01
CA ILE A 100 1.64 8.79 -2.72
C ILE A 100 0.34 8.61 -3.49
N LEU A 101 0.45 8.31 -4.78
CA LEU A 101 -0.68 8.08 -5.68
C LEU A 101 -0.49 6.76 -6.44
N SER A 102 -1.54 5.95 -6.51
CA SER A 102 -1.54 4.69 -7.25
C SER A 102 -2.97 4.32 -7.69
N GLN A 103 -3.11 3.60 -8.81
CA GLN A 103 -4.39 3.19 -9.40
C GLN A 103 -5.08 2.01 -8.70
N THR A 104 -4.78 1.76 -7.42
CA THR A 104 -5.24 0.56 -6.72
C THR A 104 -6.12 0.88 -5.52
N PRO A 105 -7.12 0.02 -5.22
CA PRO A 105 -7.88 0.08 -3.99
C PRO A 105 -7.21 -0.63 -2.79
N TRP A 106 -5.99 -1.16 -2.94
CA TRP A 106 -5.29 -1.89 -1.87
C TRP A 106 -3.98 -1.22 -1.47
N LEU A 107 -3.75 -1.17 -0.15
CA LEU A 107 -2.57 -0.57 0.46
C LEU A 107 -2.11 -1.44 1.62
N MET A 108 -0.84 -1.80 1.69
CA MET A 108 -0.24 -2.29 2.93
C MET A 108 0.39 -1.14 3.69
N LEU A 109 0.26 -1.17 5.02
CA LEU A 109 1.09 -0.40 5.93
C LEU A 109 1.98 -1.36 6.70
N PHE A 110 3.28 -1.12 6.64
CA PHE A 110 4.25 -1.78 7.49
C PHE A 110 4.97 -0.76 8.39
N ARG A 111 5.08 -1.07 9.68
CA ARG A 111 5.84 -0.31 10.66
C ARG A 111 6.40 -1.27 11.70
N MET A 112 7.67 -1.07 12.05
CA MET A 112 8.31 -1.77 13.16
C MET A 112 8.37 -0.85 14.38
N GLN A 113 8.10 -1.40 15.56
CA GLN A 113 8.16 -0.63 16.81
C GLN A 113 9.58 -0.10 17.06
N GLY A 114 9.70 1.17 17.46
CA GLY A 114 10.97 1.82 17.78
C GLY A 114 11.82 2.21 16.57
N GLU A 115 11.37 1.89 15.35
CA GLU A 115 12.07 2.23 14.11
C GLU A 115 11.53 3.52 13.49
N SER A 116 12.42 4.27 12.85
CA SER A 116 12.12 5.60 12.29
C SER A 116 11.68 5.55 10.82
N PHE A 117 10.90 4.54 10.46
CA PHE A 117 10.34 4.40 9.11
C PHE A 117 8.93 3.79 9.11
N LEU A 118 8.21 4.05 8.02
CA LEU A 118 7.01 3.32 7.66
C LEU A 118 7.04 2.96 6.17
N CYS A 119 6.31 1.92 5.80
CA CYS A 119 6.05 1.59 4.40
C CYS A 119 4.57 1.80 4.09
N LEU A 120 4.30 2.34 2.91
CA LEU A 120 2.97 2.41 2.33
C LEU A 120 3.06 1.78 0.96
N GLU A 121 2.49 0.61 0.81
CA GLU A 121 2.77 -0.27 -0.32
C GLU A 121 1.50 -0.45 -1.15
N PRO A 122 1.37 0.30 -2.26
CA PRO A 122 0.33 0.03 -3.23
C PRO A 122 0.54 -1.34 -3.86
N GLN A 123 -0.50 -2.17 -3.83
CA GLN A 123 -0.49 -3.52 -4.41
C GLN A 123 -1.66 -3.66 -5.37
N SER A 124 -1.51 -4.43 -6.45
CA SER A 124 -2.56 -4.63 -7.44
C SER A 124 -3.64 -5.62 -7.02
N HIS A 125 -3.51 -6.23 -5.84
CA HIS A 125 -4.42 -7.19 -5.25
C HIS A 125 -4.30 -7.11 -3.72
N PRO A 126 -5.28 -7.62 -2.94
CA PRO A 126 -5.14 -7.70 -1.50
C PRO A 126 -4.18 -8.81 -1.09
N VAL A 127 -3.78 -8.77 0.19
CA VAL A 127 -3.09 -9.88 0.84
C VAL A 127 -3.91 -11.17 0.71
N ASN A 128 -3.24 -12.29 0.42
CA ASN A 128 -3.85 -13.62 0.28
C ASN A 128 -4.87 -13.78 -0.87
N ALA A 129 -4.85 -12.91 -1.89
CA ALA A 129 -5.80 -12.93 -3.01
C ALA A 129 -5.94 -14.28 -3.73
N HIS A 130 -4.87 -15.08 -3.82
CA HIS A 130 -4.94 -16.42 -4.44
C HIS A 130 -5.95 -17.37 -3.78
N ASN A 131 -6.19 -17.19 -2.48
CA ASN A 131 -7.10 -18.02 -1.68
C ASN A 131 -8.47 -17.36 -1.47
N MET A 132 -8.75 -16.24 -2.13
CA MET A 132 -10.03 -15.55 -2.07
C MET A 132 -10.88 -15.88 -3.29
N ASP A 133 -12.20 -15.95 -3.09
CA ASP A 133 -13.15 -16.09 -4.18
C ASP A 133 -12.97 -14.95 -5.20
N GLY A 134 -12.88 -15.32 -6.47
CA GLY A 134 -12.68 -14.37 -7.56
C GLY A 134 -11.27 -13.76 -7.67
N GLN A 135 -10.34 -14.10 -6.77
CA GLN A 135 -8.92 -13.73 -6.84
C GLN A 135 -8.72 -12.22 -7.13
N PRO A 136 -9.31 -11.34 -6.30
CA PRO A 136 -9.48 -9.93 -6.61
C PRO A 136 -8.15 -9.26 -6.92
N GLY A 137 -8.10 -8.50 -8.02
CA GLY A 137 -6.92 -7.74 -8.43
C GLY A 137 -5.81 -8.55 -9.10
N LEU A 138 -5.76 -9.87 -8.90
CA LEU A 138 -4.89 -10.74 -9.67
C LEU A 138 -5.36 -10.78 -11.13
N ARG A 139 -4.39 -10.91 -12.04
CA ARG A 139 -4.65 -10.98 -13.47
C ARG A 139 -4.08 -12.28 -14.02
N VAL A 140 -4.93 -13.09 -14.64
CA VAL A 140 -4.46 -14.20 -15.48
C VAL A 140 -3.84 -13.59 -16.72
N LEU A 141 -2.58 -13.93 -17.00
CA LEU A 141 -1.88 -13.54 -18.22
C LEU A 141 -1.50 -14.81 -19.00
N GLY A 142 -1.89 -14.85 -20.27
CA GLY A 142 -1.39 -15.78 -21.28
C GLY A 142 -0.11 -15.27 -21.95
N ALA A 143 0.46 -16.08 -22.85
CA ALA A 143 1.72 -15.77 -23.51
C ALA A 143 1.69 -14.42 -24.25
N GLY A 144 2.63 -13.54 -23.94
CA GLY A 144 2.75 -12.19 -24.48
C GLY A 144 1.83 -11.14 -23.82
N GLU A 145 0.88 -11.55 -22.99
CA GLU A 145 0.03 -10.61 -22.25
C GLU A 145 0.82 -9.86 -21.17
N LYS A 146 0.35 -8.64 -20.88
CA LYS A 146 1.05 -7.70 -19.99
C LYS A 146 0.17 -7.19 -18.87
N LEU A 147 0.79 -6.95 -17.73
CA LEU A 147 0.23 -6.20 -16.60
C LEU A 147 1.07 -4.94 -16.39
N ASN A 148 0.41 -3.79 -16.22
CA ASN A 148 1.06 -2.53 -15.90
C ASN A 148 0.61 -2.04 -14.52
N PHE A 149 1.55 -1.53 -13.74
CA PHE A 149 1.30 -0.95 -12.43
C PHE A 149 2.16 0.29 -12.24
N SER A 150 1.67 1.30 -11.53
CA SER A 150 2.40 2.56 -11.39
C SER A 150 2.25 3.15 -10.01
N LEU A 151 3.30 3.82 -9.56
CA LEU A 151 3.33 4.61 -8.36
C LEU A 151 3.79 6.02 -8.73
N LYS A 152 3.14 7.03 -8.16
CA LYS A 152 3.63 8.41 -8.20
C LYS A 152 3.84 8.91 -6.78
N ILE A 153 5.00 9.50 -6.53
CA ILE A 153 5.33 10.19 -5.28
C ILE A 153 5.55 11.65 -5.62
N ILE A 154 4.88 12.55 -4.90
CA ILE A 154 5.01 14.00 -5.03
C ILE A 154 5.55 14.55 -3.72
N ILE A 155 6.54 15.43 -3.78
CA ILE A 155 7.16 16.06 -2.61
C ILE A 155 6.93 17.57 -2.69
N GLU A 156 6.39 18.13 -1.62
CA GLU A 156 6.14 19.55 -1.44
C GLU A 156 6.80 20.00 -0.14
N GLY A 157 7.19 21.28 -0.04
CA GLY A 157 7.59 21.85 1.25
C GLY A 157 6.43 21.82 2.24
N ALA A 158 6.74 21.90 3.53
CA ALA A 158 5.75 22.07 4.59
C ALA A 158 4.98 23.39 4.46
#